data_AF-A0A6J6MC76-F1
#
_entry.id   AF-A0A6J6MC76-F1
#
_cell.length_a   1.000
_cell.length_b   1.000
_cell.length_c   1.000
_cell.angle_alpha   90.00
_cell.angle_beta   90.00
_cell.angle_gamma   90.00
#
_symmetry.space_group_name_H-M   'P 1'
#
loop_
_entity.id
_entity.type
_entity.pdbx_description
1 polymer ?
#
loop_
_entity_poly.entity_id
_entity_poly.type
_entity_poly.pdbx_seq_one_letter_code
_entity_poly.pdbx_strand_id
1 'polypeptide(L)'
;MPTTRQRYQITETDALAECLDKAAEKWPHESRSKLLVRLALAGAQISLESPAERAFKVHIALSALHASLGDLYKGVTIDEIRGE
;
A
#
# COMPACT_ATOMS: atom_id res chain seq x y z
N MET A 1 -32.33 7.40 9.92
CA MET A 1 -31.22 6.70 10.60
C MET A 1 -30.24 7.74 11.14
N PRO A 2 -30.05 7.87 12.46
CA PRO A 2 -28.97 8.70 12.98
C PRO A 2 -27.68 7.95 12.73
N THR A 3 -26.87 8.43 11.78
CA THR A 3 -25.49 7.96 11.67
C THR A 3 -24.75 8.47 12.89
N THR A 4 -24.35 7.57 13.79
CA THR A 4 -23.61 7.88 15.03
C THR A 4 -22.23 8.50 14.78
N ARG A 5 -21.73 8.45 13.54
CA ARG A 5 -20.44 9.02 13.15
C ARG A 5 -20.60 10.47 12.68
N GLN A 6 -19.68 11.32 13.12
CA GLN A 6 -19.55 12.70 12.70
C GLN A 6 -19.45 12.80 11.17
N ARG A 7 -20.19 13.73 10.58
CA ARG A 7 -20.00 14.11 9.17
C ARG A 7 -18.89 15.14 9.08
N TYR A 8 -17.92 14.87 8.21
CA TYR A 8 -16.86 15.83 7.90
C TYR A 8 -17.25 16.60 6.64
N GLN A 9 -17.21 17.92 6.73
CA GLN A 9 -17.30 18.80 5.55
C GLN A 9 -15.88 19.00 5.03
N ILE A 10 -15.67 18.76 3.74
CA ILE A 10 -14.37 18.90 3.09
C ILE A 10 -14.54 19.91 1.96
N THR A 11 -13.66 20.89 1.91
CA THR A 11 -13.58 21.82 0.78
C THR A 11 -12.66 21.22 -0.27
N GLU A 12 -13.15 21.08 -1.49
CA GLU A 12 -12.35 20.62 -2.62
C GLU A 12 -11.43 21.74 -3.08
N THR A 13 -10.13 21.61 -2.79
CA THR A 13 -9.08 22.48 -3.32
C THR A 13 -8.63 21.97 -4.68
N ASP A 14 -7.97 22.80 -5.48
CA ASP A 14 -7.44 22.40 -6.80
C ASP A 14 -6.55 21.15 -6.72
N ALA A 15 -5.69 21.08 -5.69
CA ALA A 15 -4.84 19.92 -5.46
C ALA A 15 -5.64 18.64 -5.13
N LEU A 16 -6.73 18.75 -4.37
CA LEU A 16 -7.61 17.62 -4.09
C LEU A 16 -8.37 17.21 -5.35
N ALA A 17 -8.79 18.17 -6.17
CA ALA A 17 -9.47 17.91 -7.44
C ALA A 17 -8.56 17.09 -8.39
N GLU A 18 -7.32 17.53 -8.59
CA GLU A 18 -6.34 16.82 -9.41
C GLU A 18 -6.05 15.40 -8.89
N CYS A 19 -5.97 15.22 -7.57
CA CYS A 19 -5.78 13.90 -6.98
C CYS A 19 -6.96 12.97 -7.24
N LEU A 20 -8.19 13.49 -7.13
CA LEU A 20 -9.40 12.73 -7.40
C LEU A 20 -9.57 12.41 -8.88
N ASP A 21 -9.13 13.28 -9.79
CA ASP A 21 -9.16 13.02 -11.23
C ASP A 21 -8.21 11.87 -11.59
N LYS A 22 -6.98 11.88 -11.07
CA LYS A 22 -6.05 10.75 -11.22
C LYS A 22 -6.58 9.47 -10.59
N ALA A 23 -7.27 9.57 -9.45
CA ALA A 23 -7.91 8.42 -8.84
C ALA A 23 -9.06 7.88 -9.69
N ALA A 24 -9.82 8.75 -10.37
CA ALA A 24 -10.89 8.36 -11.27
C ALA A 24 -10.38 7.63 -12.51
N GLU A 25 -9.18 7.94 -13.03
CA GLU A 25 -8.54 7.15 -14.09
C GLU A 25 -8.35 5.69 -13.67
N LYS A 26 -7.96 5.47 -12.40
CA LYS A 26 -7.73 4.13 -11.84
C LYS A 26 -9.03 3.43 -11.41
N TRP A 27 -10.04 4.19 -11.03
CA TRP A 27 -11.34 3.70 -10.56
C TRP A 27 -12.50 4.49 -11.19
N PRO A 28 -12.78 4.28 -12.49
CA PRO A 28 -13.69 5.14 -13.27
C PRO A 28 -15.16 5.04 -12.87
N HIS A 29 -15.54 4.02 -12.10
CA HIS A 29 -16.93 3.79 -11.68
C HIS A 29 -17.21 4.26 -10.24
N GLU A 30 -16.23 4.83 -9.54
CA GLU A 30 -16.41 5.34 -8.19
C GLU A 30 -16.74 6.84 -8.18
N SER A 31 -17.66 7.24 -7.30
CA SER A 31 -17.92 8.65 -7.07
C SER A 31 -16.74 9.32 -6.35
N ARG A 32 -16.55 10.63 -6.55
CA ARG A 32 -15.49 11.41 -5.88
C ARG A 32 -15.46 11.19 -4.36
N SER A 33 -16.62 11.11 -3.71
CA SER A 33 -16.70 10.85 -2.26
C SER A 33 -16.17 9.46 -1.88
N LYS A 34 -16.41 8.42 -2.71
CA LYS A 34 -15.84 7.08 -2.49
C LYS A 34 -14.34 7.06 -2.72
N LEU A 35 -13.87 7.75 -3.77
CA LEU A 35 -12.43 7.91 -4.03
C LEU A 35 -11.73 8.58 -2.85
N LEU A 36 -12.32 9.63 -2.27
CA LEU A 36 -11.77 10.33 -1.12
C LEU A 36 -11.64 9.41 0.10
N VAL A 37 -12.66 8.58 0.37
CA VAL A 37 -12.59 7.57 1.44
C VAL A 37 -11.50 6.55 1.16
N ARG A 38 -11.43 6.02 -0.07
CA ARG A 38 -10.43 5.03 -0.49
C ARG A 38 -9.01 5.58 -0.33
N LEU A 39 -8.76 6.81 -0.76
CA LEU A 39 -7.46 7.48 -0.63
C LEU A 39 -7.11 7.74 0.83
N ALA A 40 -8.06 8.21 1.65
CA ALA A 40 -7.82 8.45 3.08
C ALA A 40 -7.44 7.17 3.83
N LEU A 41 -8.12 6.06 3.55
CA LEU A 41 -7.81 4.75 4.16
C LEU A 41 -6.46 4.20 3.68
N ALA A 42 -6.16 4.33 2.39
CA ALA A 42 -4.85 3.94 1.86
C ALA A 42 -3.72 4.78 2.46
N GLY A 43 -3.92 6.09 2.57
CA GLY A 43 -2.97 7.01 3.20
C GLY A 43 -2.76 6.69 4.68
N ALA A 44 -3.82 6.36 5.41
CA ALA A 44 -3.73 5.93 6.80
C ALA A 44 -2.91 4.63 6.94
N GLN A 45 -3.13 3.64 6.08
CA GLN A 45 -2.35 2.40 6.10
C GLN A 45 -0.86 2.66 5.85
N ILE A 46 -0.53 3.58 4.96
CA ILE A 46 0.85 3.92 4.62
C ILE A 46 1.52 4.77 5.70
N SER A 47 0.77 5.66 6.35
CA SER A 47 1.32 6.71 7.23
C SER A 47 1.30 6.34 8.71
N LEU A 48 0.36 5.50 9.14
CA LEU A 48 0.20 5.10 10.54
C LEU A 48 1.00 3.84 10.91
N GLU A 49 1.53 3.12 9.92
CA GLU A 49 2.50 2.07 10.20
C GLU A 49 3.79 2.70 10.74
N SER A 50 4.21 2.27 11.93
CA SER A 50 5.48 2.74 12.45
C SER A 50 6.63 2.29 11.52
N PRO A 51 7.71 3.07 11.39
CA PRO A 51 8.88 2.65 10.63
C PRO A 51 9.39 1.25 11.04
N ALA A 52 9.26 0.90 12.32
CA ALA A 52 9.60 -0.41 12.86
C ALA A 52 8.64 -1.52 12.39
N GLU A 53 7.34 -1.26 12.32
CA GLU A 53 6.34 -2.21 11.79
C GLU A 53 6.55 -2.45 10.29
N ARG A 54 6.88 -1.40 9.54
CA ARG A 54 7.21 -1.52 8.12
C ARG A 54 8.50 -2.35 7.94
N ALA A 55 9.55 -2.07 8.70
CA ALA A 55 10.80 -2.84 8.65
C ALA A 55 10.57 -4.30 9.04
N PHE A 56 9.74 -4.57 10.05
CA PHE A 56 9.39 -5.91 10.48
C PHE A 56 8.63 -6.68 9.39
N LYS A 57 7.64 -6.06 8.74
CA LYS A 57 6.90 -6.69 7.62
C LYS A 57 7.81 -7.01 6.43
N VAL A 58 8.70 -6.09 6.07
CA VAL A 58 9.71 -6.33 5.01
C VAL A 58 10.60 -7.50 5.41
N HIS A 59 11.11 -7.53 6.64
CA HIS A 59 11.96 -8.61 7.11
C HIS A 59 11.27 -9.98 7.10
N ILE A 60 10.01 -10.06 7.56
CA ILE A 60 9.20 -11.29 7.51
C ILE A 60 9.01 -11.75 6.06
N ALA A 61 8.65 -10.84 5.15
CA ALA A 61 8.45 -11.15 3.74
C ALA A 61 9.76 -11.61 3.07
N LEU A 62 10.88 -10.97 3.38
CA LEU A 62 12.20 -11.36 2.89
C LEU A 62 12.62 -12.74 3.42
N SER A 63 12.40 -13.00 4.70
CA SER A 63 12.69 -14.29 5.33
C SER A 63 11.82 -15.42 4.75
N ALA A 64 10.54 -15.16 4.49
CA ALA A 64 9.65 -16.12 3.84
C ALA A 64 10.07 -16.41 2.38
N LEU A 65 10.44 -15.36 1.63
CA LEU A 65 10.98 -15.50 0.28
C LEU A 65 12.30 -16.27 0.28
N HIS A 66 13.20 -15.95 1.21
CA HIS A 66 14.48 -16.64 1.38
C HIS A 66 14.27 -18.11 1.78
N ALA A 67 13.29 -18.44 2.63
CA ALA A 67 12.97 -19.83 2.94
C ALA A 67 12.43 -20.57 1.71
N SER A 68 11.55 -19.93 0.93
CA SER A 68 11.00 -20.51 -0.30
C SER A 68 12.03 -20.67 -1.42
N LEU A 69 12.95 -19.71 -1.57
CA LEU A 69 14.03 -19.77 -2.57
C LEU A 69 15.19 -20.63 -2.08
N GLY A 70 15.46 -20.66 -0.78
CA GLY A 70 16.51 -21.47 -0.18
C GLY A 70 16.28 -22.97 -0.37
N ASP A 71 15.03 -23.40 -0.51
CA ASP A 71 14.69 -24.78 -0.90
C ASP A 71 14.95 -25.04 -2.39
N LEU A 72 14.85 -24.01 -3.25
CA LEU A 72 15.16 -24.08 -4.68
C LEU A 72 16.66 -24.01 -4.99
N TYR A 73 17.44 -23.32 -4.16
CA TYR A 73 18.89 -23.15 -4.30
C TYR A 73 19.70 -23.96 -3.29
N LYS A 74 19.09 -24.96 -2.66
CA LYS A 74 19.75 -25.77 -1.64
C LYS A 74 20.96 -26.51 -2.23
N GLY A 75 22.15 -26.07 -1.85
CA GLY A 75 23.42 -26.64 -2.32
C GLY A 75 24.05 -25.95 -3.52
N VAL A 76 23.51 -24.82 -3.99
CA VAL A 76 24.14 -23.99 -5.02
C VAL A 76 24.74 -22.75 -4.34
N THR A 77 26.03 -22.56 -4.53
CA THR A 77 26.74 -21.39 -4.02
C THR A 77 26.43 -20.14 -4.86
N ILE A 78 26.52 -18.95 -4.26
CA ILE A 78 26.30 -17.69 -4.99
C ILE A 78 27.24 -17.56 -6.19
N ASP A 79 28.44 -18.13 -6.11
CA ASP A 79 29.43 -18.12 -7.18
C ASP A 79 29.00 -19.00 -8.38
N GLU A 80 28.38 -20.16 -8.14
CA GLU A 80 27.80 -21.00 -9.19
C GLU A 80 26.60 -20.34 -9.89
N ILE A 81 25.85 -19.49 -9.19
CA ILE A 81 24.74 -18.71 -9.78
C ILE A 81 25.27 -17.52 -10.59
N ARG A 82 26.43 -16.97 -10.21
CA ARG A 82 27.04 -15.80 -10.87
C ARG A 82 27.81 -16.14 -12.15
N GLY A 83 28.12 -17.42 -12.38
CA GLY A 83 28.69 -17.89 -13.64
C GLY A 83 30.06 -17.29 -13.97
N GLU A 84 30.98 -17.31 -13.01
CA GLU A 84 32.43 -17.15 -13.29
C GLU A 84 33.11 -18.50 -13.52
#